data_AF-A0A2V8M121-F1
#
_entry.id   AF-A0A2V8M121-F1
#
_cell.length_a   1.000
_cell.length_b   1.000
_cell.length_c   1.000
_cell.angle_alpha   90.00
_cell.angle_beta   90.00
_cell.angle_gamma   90.00
#
_symmetry.space_group_name_H-M   'P 1'
#
loop_
_entity.id
_entity.type
_entity.pdbx_description
1 polymer ?
#
loop_
_entity_poly.entity_id
_entity_poly.type
_entity_poly.pdbx_seq_one_letter_code
_entity_poly.pdbx_strand_id
1 'polypeptide(L)'
;MNQAVANAFYNSDPTFRTYKPDVSRQVIDDNLINSGILRLTWQATPKLKASAYLDRIFKFRGHEGAALRTEEAFGVRNPKNYYTSQIKLTATLSNKLLVDGGWSTNNETYTTQELEPSALAAGGPIPRQDIILGTAWGAPPASYFLHVPVRRTWVTSLS
;
A
#
# COMPACT_ATOMS: atom_id res chain seq x y z
N MET A 1 -8.04 -10.48 5.17
CA MET A 1 -9.09 -10.17 6.18
C MET A 1 -10.02 -9.17 5.54
N ASN A 2 -11.31 -9.50 5.42
CA ASN A 2 -12.35 -8.52 5.10
C ASN A 2 -12.42 -7.54 6.28
N GLN A 3 -12.13 -6.26 6.02
CA GLN A 3 -12.29 -5.18 7.00
C GLN A 3 -13.64 -4.48 6.85
N ALA A 4 -14.42 -4.76 5.79
CA ALA A 4 -15.83 -4.40 5.77
C ALA A 4 -16.52 -5.10 6.95
N VAL A 5 -16.94 -4.31 7.93
CA VAL A 5 -17.75 -4.78 9.05
C VAL A 5 -19.09 -5.27 8.52
N ALA A 6 -19.66 -6.30 9.16
CA ALA A 6 -21.01 -6.75 8.85
C ALA A 6 -21.98 -5.54 8.85
N ASN A 7 -22.82 -5.43 7.81
CA ASN A 7 -23.86 -4.38 7.63
C ASN A 7 -23.41 -2.96 7.20
N ALA A 8 -22.31 -2.80 6.45
CA ALA A 8 -22.08 -1.56 5.71
C ALA A 8 -22.86 -1.56 4.38
N PHE A 9 -23.53 -0.44 4.05
CA PHE A 9 -24.35 -0.27 2.84
C PHE A 9 -24.04 1.04 2.12
N TYR A 10 -24.35 1.11 0.82
CA TYR A 10 -24.27 2.34 0.03
C TYR A 10 -25.25 3.40 0.54
N ASN A 11 -24.88 4.67 0.45
CA ASN A 11 -25.81 5.76 0.72
C ASN A 11 -26.78 5.97 -0.45
N SER A 12 -28.07 5.96 -0.14
CA SER A 12 -29.15 6.22 -1.11
C SER A 12 -29.54 7.70 -1.20
N ASP A 13 -29.01 8.58 -0.35
CA ASP A 13 -29.22 10.03 -0.48
C ASP A 13 -28.32 10.59 -1.59
N PRO A 14 -28.88 11.01 -2.74
CA PRO A 14 -28.09 11.50 -3.86
C PRO A 14 -27.37 12.82 -3.57
N THR A 15 -27.72 13.51 -2.48
CA THR A 15 -27.09 14.78 -2.08
C THR A 15 -25.93 14.59 -1.11
N PHE A 16 -25.70 13.36 -0.62
CA PHE A 16 -24.74 13.03 0.44
C PHE A 16 -24.90 13.92 1.69
N ARG A 17 -26.12 14.45 1.93
CA ARG A 17 -26.37 15.34 3.06
C ARG A 17 -26.70 14.57 4.32
N THR A 18 -27.41 13.48 4.15
CA THR A 18 -27.80 12.52 5.18
C THR A 18 -27.29 11.13 4.79
N TYR A 19 -27.22 10.23 5.75
CA TYR A 19 -27.00 8.82 5.47
C TYR A 19 -28.33 8.07 5.47
N LYS A 20 -28.65 7.45 4.33
CA LYS A 20 -29.81 6.57 4.17
C LYS A 20 -29.31 5.23 3.61
N PRO A 21 -29.20 4.16 4.43
CA PRO A 21 -28.62 2.91 3.97
C PRO A 21 -29.46 2.25 2.88
N ASP A 22 -28.84 1.93 1.76
CA ASP A 22 -29.42 1.09 0.72
C ASP A 22 -29.21 -0.38 1.07
N VAL A 23 -30.17 -0.97 1.78
CA VAL A 23 -30.12 -2.36 2.25
C VAL A 23 -30.05 -3.40 1.11
N SER A 24 -30.30 -2.99 -0.14
CA SER A 24 -30.16 -3.87 -1.30
C SER A 24 -28.73 -3.93 -1.84
N ARG A 25 -27.86 -2.98 -1.46
CA ARG A 25 -26.48 -2.87 -1.92
C ARG A 25 -25.51 -2.85 -0.74
N GLN A 26 -24.97 -4.03 -0.43
CA GLN A 26 -23.92 -4.17 0.56
C GLN A 26 -22.58 -3.68 0.00
N VAL A 27 -21.76 -3.13 0.89
CA VAL A 27 -20.43 -2.61 0.56
C VAL A 27 -19.48 -3.74 0.18
N ILE A 28 -18.68 -3.48 -0.85
CA ILE A 28 -17.68 -4.40 -1.36
C ILE A 28 -16.35 -4.13 -0.63
N ASP A 29 -15.55 -5.18 -0.43
CA ASP A 29 -14.18 -5.07 0.04
C ASP A 29 -13.25 -5.65 -1.03
N ASP A 30 -12.75 -4.79 -1.91
CA ASP A 30 -11.80 -5.14 -2.96
C ASP A 30 -10.37 -4.94 -2.46
N ASN A 31 -9.68 -6.07 -2.27
CA ASN A 31 -8.31 -6.08 -1.82
C ASN A 31 -7.50 -7.06 -2.66
N LEU A 32 -6.40 -6.57 -3.22
CA LEU A 32 -5.48 -7.35 -4.02
C LEU A 32 -4.09 -7.25 -3.43
N ILE A 33 -3.44 -8.38 -3.25
CA ILE A 33 -2.01 -8.45 -2.91
C ILE A 33 -1.40 -9.57 -3.74
N ASN A 34 -0.63 -9.19 -4.75
CA ASN A 34 0.17 -10.10 -5.57
C ASN A 34 1.64 -9.73 -5.46
N SER A 35 2.54 -10.70 -5.59
CA SER A 35 3.98 -10.44 -5.65
C SER A 35 4.69 -11.30 -6.68
N GLY A 36 5.74 -10.73 -7.25
CA GLY A 36 6.67 -11.41 -8.14
C GLY A 36 8.07 -11.33 -7.56
N ILE A 37 8.69 -12.48 -7.32
CA ILE A 37 10.00 -12.57 -6.65
C ILE A 37 11.04 -13.10 -7.64
N LEU A 38 12.16 -12.39 -7.73
CA LEU A 38 13.36 -12.80 -8.44
C LEU A 38 14.52 -12.92 -7.45
N ARG A 39 15.18 -14.07 -7.45
CA ARG A 39 16.43 -14.29 -6.72
C ARG A 39 17.48 -14.83 -7.67
N LEU A 40 18.59 -14.13 -7.79
CA LEU A 40 19.73 -14.52 -8.61
C LEU A 40 20.96 -14.69 -7.73
N THR A 41 21.73 -15.72 -7.99
CA THR A 41 23.06 -15.90 -7.40
C THR A 41 24.00 -16.34 -8.48
N TRP A 42 25.14 -15.66 -8.57
CA TRP A 42 26.13 -15.88 -9.60
C TRP A 42 27.52 -15.90 -9.00
N GLN A 43 28.27 -16.94 -9.34
CA GLN A 43 29.70 -17.02 -9.07
C GLN A 43 30.44 -16.66 -10.36
N ALA A 44 30.83 -15.38 -10.48
CA ALA A 44 31.50 -14.86 -11.67
C ALA A 44 32.90 -15.46 -11.85
N THR A 45 33.62 -15.64 -10.74
CA THR A 45 34.92 -16.31 -10.68
C THR A 45 35.00 -17.13 -9.38
N PRO A 46 36.01 -18.00 -9.20
CA PRO A 46 36.21 -18.68 -7.90
C PRO A 46 36.32 -17.72 -6.71
N LYS A 47 36.71 -16.46 -6.95
CA LYS A 47 36.98 -15.43 -5.95
C LYS A 47 35.91 -14.35 -5.86
N LEU A 48 34.90 -14.35 -6.73
CA LEU A 48 33.87 -13.31 -6.81
C LEU A 48 32.48 -13.94 -6.91
N LYS A 49 31.64 -13.59 -5.93
CA LYS A 49 30.23 -13.99 -5.88
C LYS A 49 29.34 -12.76 -5.81
N ALA A 50 28.23 -12.82 -6.51
CA ALA A 50 27.18 -11.82 -6.51
C ALA A 50 25.84 -12.48 -6.22
N SER A 51 24.98 -11.80 -5.47
CA SER A 51 23.59 -12.21 -5.27
C SER A 51 22.68 -10.99 -5.36
N ALA A 52 21.53 -11.16 -6.02
CA ALA A 52 20.51 -10.14 -6.13
C ALA A 52 19.14 -10.72 -5.74
N TYR A 53 18.32 -9.87 -5.15
CA TYR A 53 16.95 -10.16 -4.75
C TYR A 53 16.07 -8.99 -5.16
N LEU A 54 14.90 -9.29 -5.70
CA LEU A 54 13.84 -8.33 -5.97
C LEU A 54 12.50 -8.99 -5.66
N ASP A 55 11.70 -8.34 -4.83
CA ASP A 55 10.30 -8.64 -4.62
C ASP A 55 9.49 -7.42 -5.07
N ARG A 56 8.75 -7.59 -6.17
CA ARG A 56 7.82 -6.57 -6.67
C ARG A 56 6.44 -6.93 -6.18
N ILE A 57 5.84 -6.03 -5.40
CA ILE A 57 4.54 -6.25 -4.79
C ILE A 57 3.52 -5.32 -5.45
N PHE A 58 2.42 -5.89 -5.91
CA PHE A 58 1.24 -5.19 -6.40
C PHE A 58 0.15 -5.29 -5.33
N LYS A 59 -0.07 -4.19 -4.61
CA LYS A 59 -1.17 -4.07 -3.65
C LYS A 59 -2.27 -3.21 -4.27
N PHE A 60 -3.50 -3.37 -3.83
CA PHE A 60 -4.56 -2.43 -4.12
C PHE A 60 -5.65 -2.62 -3.08
N ARG A 61 -6.26 -1.51 -2.65
CA ARG A 61 -7.37 -1.51 -1.72
C ARG A 61 -8.33 -0.43 -2.18
N GLY A 62 -9.47 -0.81 -2.75
CA GLY A 62 -10.49 0.13 -3.19
C GLY A 62 -11.53 0.42 -2.13
N HIS A 63 -11.41 -0.10 -0.91
CA HIS A 63 -12.36 0.18 0.17
C HIS A 63 -11.63 0.16 1.52
N GLU A 64 -10.83 1.20 1.79
CA GLU A 64 -10.14 1.40 3.08
C GLU A 64 -10.98 2.28 4.01
N GLY A 65 -11.67 1.62 4.94
CA GLY A 65 -12.59 2.27 5.87
C GLY A 65 -12.74 1.54 7.20
N ALA A 66 -13.53 2.14 8.08
CA ALA A 66 -13.86 1.60 9.40
C ALA A 66 -15.37 1.39 9.53
N ALA A 67 -15.78 0.62 10.53
CA ALA A 67 -17.17 0.21 10.78
C ALA A 67 -18.22 1.35 10.75
N LEU A 68 -17.83 2.54 11.20
CA LEU A 68 -18.72 3.70 11.34
C LEU A 68 -18.69 4.62 10.12
N ARG A 69 -17.93 4.27 9.08
CA ARG A 69 -17.91 5.02 7.83
C ARG A 69 -18.82 4.33 6.83
N THR A 70 -19.53 5.14 6.07
CA THR A 70 -20.25 4.67 4.89
C THR A 70 -19.25 4.45 3.76
N GLU A 71 -19.61 3.67 2.75
CA GLU A 71 -18.68 3.28 1.69
C GLU A 71 -18.14 4.46 0.90
N GLU A 72 -18.96 5.47 0.63
CA GLU A 72 -18.50 6.63 -0.13
C GLU A 72 -17.48 7.47 0.67
N ALA A 73 -17.40 7.26 1.99
CA ALA A 73 -16.39 7.85 2.87
C ALA A 73 -15.19 6.93 3.12
N PHE A 74 -15.11 5.79 2.43
CA PHE A 74 -13.89 4.98 2.38
C PHE A 74 -12.89 5.62 1.42
N GLY A 75 -11.62 5.45 1.74
CA GLY A 75 -10.54 5.88 0.85
C GLY A 75 -10.02 4.71 0.03
N VAL A 76 -9.54 5.00 -1.18
CA VAL A 76 -8.69 4.07 -1.93
C VAL A 76 -7.28 4.20 -1.38
N ARG A 77 -6.63 3.05 -1.17
CA ARG A 77 -5.18 2.96 -1.01
C ARG A 77 -4.54 2.33 -2.23
N ASN A 78 -3.80 3.16 -2.93
CA ASN A 78 -3.16 2.82 -4.18
C ASN A 78 -1.63 2.88 -4.03
N PRO A 79 -0.91 1.75 -4.08
CA PRO A 79 0.54 1.79 -4.07
C PRO A 79 1.05 2.44 -5.35
N LYS A 80 1.92 3.43 -5.20
CA LYS A 80 2.62 4.04 -6.33
C LYS A 80 3.92 3.28 -6.60
N ASN A 81 4.61 2.84 -5.55
CA ASN A 81 5.82 2.06 -5.70
C ASN A 81 6.05 1.11 -4.51
N TYR A 82 5.91 -0.19 -4.73
CA TYR A 82 6.08 -1.22 -3.71
C TYR A 82 7.09 -2.27 -4.15
N TYR A 83 8.26 -2.29 -3.53
CA TYR A 83 9.25 -3.33 -3.77
C TYR A 83 10.28 -3.41 -2.65
N THR A 84 10.88 -4.58 -2.53
CA THR A 84 12.11 -4.77 -1.76
C THR A 84 13.19 -5.29 -2.71
N SER A 85 14.35 -4.65 -2.75
CA SER A 85 15.48 -5.15 -3.52
C SER A 85 16.77 -5.15 -2.70
N GLN A 86 17.66 -6.08 -3.05
CA GLN A 86 18.95 -6.23 -2.40
C GLN A 86 19.97 -6.73 -3.40
N ILE A 87 21.20 -6.22 -3.29
CA ILE A 87 22.37 -6.72 -3.99
C ILE A 87 23.45 -6.96 -2.92
N LYS A 88 24.15 -8.08 -3.02
CA LYS A 88 25.34 -8.38 -2.23
C LYS A 88 26.45 -8.87 -3.15
N LEU A 89 27.65 -8.38 -2.89
CA LEU A 89 28.89 -8.72 -3.57
C LEU A 89 29.89 -9.18 -2.51
N THR A 90 30.55 -10.30 -2.78
CA THR A 90 31.59 -10.88 -1.94
C THR A 90 32.80 -11.19 -2.82
N ALA A 91 33.97 -10.66 -2.47
CA ALA A 91 35.19 -10.84 -3.23
C ALA A 91 36.39 -11.16 -2.33
N THR A 92 37.16 -12.19 -2.67
CA THR A 92 38.50 -12.42 -2.09
C THR A 92 39.54 -11.77 -3.01
N LEU A 93 39.96 -10.55 -2.67
CA LEU A 93 40.92 -9.80 -3.48
C LEU A 93 42.34 -10.41 -3.41
N SER A 94 42.70 -10.99 -2.27
CA SER A 94 43.95 -11.75 -2.09
C SER A 94 43.73 -12.91 -1.12
N ASN A 95 44.77 -13.70 -0.85
CA ASN A 95 44.72 -14.77 0.17
C ASN A 95 44.59 -14.23 1.61
N LYS A 96 44.67 -12.91 1.79
CA LYS A 96 44.62 -12.21 3.08
C LYS A 96 43.63 -11.04 3.09
N LEU A 97 42.77 -10.93 2.07
CA LEU A 97 41.87 -9.81 1.94
C LEU A 97 40.53 -10.25 1.34
N LEU A 98 39.50 -10.16 2.16
CA LEU A 98 38.11 -10.38 1.79
C LEU A 98 37.32 -9.08 1.93
N VAL A 99 36.50 -8.79 0.91
CA VAL A 99 35.62 -7.64 0.85
C VAL A 99 34.19 -8.12 0.68
N ASP A 100 33.30 -7.61 1.51
CA ASP A 100 31.86 -7.73 1.36
C ASP A 100 31.24 -6.35 1.19
N GLY A 101 30.29 -6.26 0.27
CA GLY A 101 29.50 -5.06 0.04
C GLY A 101 28.05 -5.43 -0.23
N GLY A 102 27.13 -4.67 0.33
CA GLY A 102 25.70 -4.90 0.18
C GLY A 102 24.92 -3.60 0.11
N TRP A 103 23.88 -3.61 -0.72
CA TRP A 103 22.88 -2.58 -0.80
C TRP A 103 21.49 -3.21 -0.70
N SER A 104 20.58 -2.57 0.01
CA SER A 104 19.17 -2.92 -0.05
C SER A 104 18.28 -1.69 -0.01
N THR A 105 17.09 -1.83 -0.56
CA THR A 105 16.02 -0.86 -0.38
C THR A 105 14.69 -1.56 -0.16
N ASN A 106 13.88 -0.96 0.69
CA ASN A 106 12.47 -1.27 0.81
C ASN A 106 11.73 0.05 0.56
N ASN A 107 10.89 0.04 -0.46
CA ASN A 107 10.06 1.16 -0.85
C ASN A 107 8.60 0.71 -0.78
N GLU A 108 7.84 1.38 0.07
CA GLU A 108 6.42 1.15 0.25
C GLU A 108 5.67 2.46 0.05
N THR A 109 5.86 3.11 -1.10
CA THR A 109 5.18 4.36 -1.42
C THR A 109 3.74 4.08 -1.84
N TYR A 110 2.78 4.65 -1.12
CA TYR A 110 1.35 4.58 -1.41
C TYR A 110 0.68 5.91 -1.13
N THR A 111 -0.53 6.03 -1.63
CA THR A 111 -1.46 7.09 -1.29
C THR A 111 -2.61 6.51 -0.48
N THR A 112 -3.24 7.34 0.34
CA THR A 112 -4.48 7.01 1.05
C THR A 112 -5.52 8.09 0.82
N GLN A 113 -6.78 7.76 1.11
CA GLN A 113 -7.90 8.69 1.05
C GLN A 113 -8.14 9.27 -0.37
N GLU A 114 -7.70 8.58 -1.43
CA GLU A 114 -8.20 8.89 -2.77
C GLU A 114 -9.71 8.57 -2.79
N LEU A 115 -10.51 9.39 -3.47
CA LEU A 115 -11.95 9.17 -3.58
C LEU A 115 -12.24 7.89 -4.37
N GLU A 116 -13.27 7.16 -3.93
CA GLU A 116 -13.77 6.03 -4.71
C GLU A 116 -14.34 6.47 -6.07
N PRO A 117 -14.22 5.66 -7.14
CA PRO A 117 -14.74 6.01 -8.46
C PRO A 117 -16.24 6.35 -8.47
N SER A 118 -17.03 5.64 -7.65
CA SER A 118 -18.48 5.87 -7.48
C SER A 118 -18.76 7.25 -6.88
N ALA A 119 -18.00 7.64 -5.85
CA ALA A 119 -18.08 8.95 -5.19
C ALA A 119 -17.65 10.07 -6.14
N LEU A 120 -16.59 9.88 -6.93
CA LEU A 120 -16.15 10.83 -7.97
C LEU A 120 -17.24 11.07 -9.03
N ALA A 121 -17.89 10.00 -9.50
CA ALA A 121 -18.94 10.08 -10.50
C ALA A 121 -20.19 10.83 -10.01
N ALA A 122 -20.41 10.88 -8.70
CA ALA A 122 -21.57 11.53 -8.08
C ALA A 122 -21.41 13.06 -7.89
N GLY A 123 -20.33 13.67 -8.39
CA GLY A 123 -20.21 15.13 -8.50
C GLY A 123 -19.38 15.81 -7.41
N GLY A 124 -18.36 15.14 -6.86
CA GLY A 124 -17.40 15.75 -5.92
C GLY A 124 -17.96 15.91 -4.50
N PRO A 125 -18.18 14.80 -3.78
CA PRO A 125 -18.81 14.84 -2.47
C PRO A 125 -17.94 15.52 -1.42
N ILE A 126 -18.59 16.11 -0.41
CA ILE A 126 -17.94 16.79 0.70
C ILE A 126 -17.90 15.85 1.91
N PRO A 127 -16.77 15.72 2.61
CA PRO A 127 -16.70 14.87 3.79
C PRO A 127 -17.61 15.38 4.90
N ARG A 128 -18.37 14.48 5.51
CA ARG A 128 -19.19 14.75 6.68
C ARG A 128 -18.86 13.79 7.79
N GLN A 129 -18.85 14.29 9.02
CA GLN A 129 -18.59 13.49 10.20
C GLN A 129 -19.50 13.96 11.34
N ASP A 130 -20.21 13.01 11.94
CA ASP A 130 -20.84 13.18 13.24
C ASP A 130 -19.82 12.80 14.31
N ILE A 131 -19.35 13.79 15.08
CA ILE A 131 -18.34 13.59 16.12
C ILE A 131 -18.89 12.92 17.38
N ILE A 132 -20.21 12.92 17.60
CA ILE A 132 -20.85 12.28 18.76
C ILE A 132 -21.01 10.78 18.49
N LEU A 133 -21.50 10.43 17.30
CA LEU A 133 -21.70 9.03 16.90
C LEU A 133 -20.46 8.40 16.25
N GLY A 134 -19.47 9.21 15.88
CA GLY A 134 -18.26 8.77 15.16
C GLY A 134 -18.54 8.34 13.72
N THR A 135 -19.72 8.67 13.16
CA THR A 135 -20.10 8.26 11.81
C THR A 135 -19.59 9.24 10.76
N ALA A 136 -19.16 8.75 9.60
CA ALA A 136 -18.73 9.60 8.49
C ALA A 136 -19.31 9.15 7.15
N TRP A 137 -19.65 10.11 6.29
CA TRP A 137 -20.27 9.87 4.99
C TRP A 137 -19.94 10.96 3.95
N GLY A 138 -20.31 10.71 2.70
CA GLY A 138 -20.02 11.58 1.56
C GLY A 138 -18.65 11.36 0.93
N ALA A 139 -17.57 11.68 1.66
CA ALA A 139 -16.20 11.55 1.20
C ALA A 139 -15.25 11.22 2.36
N PRO A 140 -14.03 10.71 2.08
CA PRO A 140 -13.01 10.52 3.10
C PRO A 140 -12.82 11.79 3.95
N PRO A 141 -13.01 11.74 5.28
CA PRO A 141 -12.87 12.91 6.15
C PRO A 141 -11.43 13.40 6.30
N ALA A 142 -10.47 12.54 5.95
CA ALA A 142 -9.06 12.87 5.97
C ALA A 142 -8.59 13.28 4.58
N SER A 143 -7.68 14.26 4.53
CA SER A 143 -7.04 14.69 3.30
C SER A 143 -6.31 13.53 2.59
N TYR A 144 -6.13 13.65 1.28
CA TYR A 144 -5.20 12.80 0.54
C TYR A 144 -3.80 12.87 1.15
N PHE A 145 -3.23 11.71 1.49
CA PHE A 145 -1.86 11.62 2.02
C PHE A 145 -0.99 10.77 1.12
N LEU A 146 0.14 11.34 0.69
CA LEU A 146 1.22 10.59 0.06
C LEU A 146 2.17 10.07 1.15
N HIS A 147 2.25 8.75 1.27
CA HIS A 147 3.22 8.08 2.13
C HIS A 147 4.43 7.68 1.30
N VAL A 148 5.63 8.12 1.73
CA VAL A 148 6.90 7.81 1.05
C VAL A 148 7.89 7.11 2.01
N PRO A 149 7.50 6.01 2.69
CA PRO A 149 8.44 5.24 3.49
C PRO A 149 9.42 4.52 2.54
N VAL A 150 10.62 5.10 2.43
CA VAL A 150 11.72 4.54 1.65
C VAL A 150 12.91 4.37 2.56
N ARG A 151 13.31 3.12 2.78
CA ARG A 151 14.54 2.79 3.48
C ARG A 151 15.57 2.30 2.49
N ARG A 152 16.79 2.82 2.61
CA ARG A 152 17.98 2.37 1.88
C ARG A 152 19.04 2.01 2.90
N THR A 153 19.69 0.89 2.70
CA THR A 153 20.73 0.38 3.59
C THR A 153 21.96 0.02 2.77
N TRP A 154 23.12 0.41 3.28
CA TRP A 154 24.43 0.10 2.72
C TRP A 154 25.23 -0.58 3.81
N VAL A 155 25.87 -1.70 3.49
CA VAL A 155 26.72 -2.43 4.42
C VAL A 155 27.99 -2.82 3.70
N THR A 156 29.14 -2.59 4.34
CA THR A 156 30.44 -3.00 3.82
C THR A 156 31.27 -3.60 4.94
N SER A 157 32.12 -4.56 4.61
CA SER A 157 33.12 -5.08 5.53
C SER A 157 34.40 -5.48 4.80
N LEU A 158 35.51 -5.42 5.55
CA LEU A 158 36.86 -5.74 5.10
C LEU A 158 37.51 -6.60 6.18
N SER A 159 38.09 -7.73 5.81
CA SER A 159 38.77 -8.65 6.72
C SER A 159 39.97 -9.34 6.10
#